data_AF-A0A6F9CY40-F1
#
_entry.id   AF-A0A6F9CY40-F1
#
_cell.length_a   1.000
_cell.length_b   1.000
_cell.length_c   1.000
_cell.angle_alpha   90.00
_cell.angle_beta   90.00
_cell.angle_gamma   90.00
#
_symmetry.space_group_name_H-M   'P 1'
#
loop_
_entity.id
_entity.type
_entity.pdbx_description
1 polymer ?
#
loop_
_entity_poly.entity_id
_entity_poly.type
_entity_poly.pdbx_seq_one_letter_code
_entity_poly.pdbx_strand_id
1 'polypeptide(L)'
;MIPLTVLREYCNELELSNNNTEFLLNFIALMEKVTPDSKQCDNLLLHNLILDTGIIRQLVEKVWKTKDLTTYGFLAVFAATDGGITRVYPNKAAETWEEDPEPFNASYYRRSLDNKGYIFRAPYRTVNDELLNPENDTIGILVSTAVEIIVGGKTIKPAVVGVKLDLEAWVDKFKILASNQTSPTSDNRQVQQTDLLCYLVDDGGFMIMSNQKDHWNKIGMFFSEVDPYLMHALYNNSFYNRKQSFDYQSVCDPVPSSNTGAAPRGVFVPTIVDFVNLAWWSSAAAWSLFQQLLYGMAYHSWFVTDEVEAEGMDSRETSCVTIQTQFYFTNISSSYDILQDCGNCSRLNNTNLLFVVAEKMPCNTCEVEKLSQAETEFKDENPSCEDMSAARYRKGPTVCYDYNLSENTSDCGRGHSFRPSLQTLLMIQLFLLYPIASPHILPLLL
;
A
#
# COMPACT_ATOMS: atom_id res chain seq x y z
N MET A 1 -11.83 22.03 18.74
CA MET A 1 -10.98 22.29 17.56
C MET A 1 -9.64 21.72 17.89
N ILE A 2 -9.35 20.54 17.34
CA ILE A 2 -8.16 19.77 17.70
C ILE A 2 -7.12 20.07 16.62
N PRO A 3 -5.98 20.69 16.97
CA PRO A 3 -4.86 20.77 16.05
C PRO A 3 -4.25 19.38 15.92
N LEU A 4 -3.99 18.92 14.69
CA LEU A 4 -3.18 17.74 14.44
C LEU A 4 -1.73 18.22 14.41
N THR A 5 -0.96 17.81 15.41
CA THR A 5 0.47 18.13 15.55
C THR A 5 1.32 16.92 15.19
N VAL A 6 2.39 17.17 14.44
CA VAL A 6 3.32 16.13 13.99
C VAL A 6 4.19 15.61 15.12
N LEU A 7 4.44 14.29 15.12
CA LEU A 7 5.51 13.64 15.85
C LEU A 7 6.89 14.11 15.36
N ARG A 8 7.37 15.22 15.91
CA ARG A 8 8.77 15.65 15.79
C ARG A 8 9.43 15.61 17.15
N GLU A 9 10.73 15.37 17.17
CA GLU A 9 11.55 15.49 18.37
C GLU A 9 11.76 16.98 18.71
N TYR A 10 10.72 17.64 19.26
CA TYR A 10 10.81 19.05 19.70
C TYR A 10 11.78 19.21 20.88
N CYS A 11 11.77 18.23 21.78
CA CYS A 11 12.61 18.17 22.98
C CYS A 11 12.96 16.71 23.27
N ASN A 12 14.12 16.47 23.89
CA ASN A 12 14.60 15.12 24.20
C ASN A 12 13.71 14.36 25.22
N GLU A 13 12.96 15.08 26.05
CA GLU A 13 12.08 14.51 27.09
C GLU A 13 10.63 14.29 26.62
N LEU A 14 10.33 14.53 25.33
CA LEU A 14 8.99 14.34 24.79
C LEU A 14 8.75 12.88 24.42
N GLU A 15 7.73 12.27 25.02
CA GLU A 15 7.30 10.92 24.67
C GLU A 15 6.52 10.92 23.35
N LEU A 16 7.03 10.18 22.37
CA LEU A 16 6.40 9.99 21.07
C LEU A 16 5.27 8.94 21.19
N SER A 17 4.04 9.31 20.82
CA SER A 17 2.89 8.39 20.75
C SER A 17 2.27 8.41 19.36
N ASN A 18 1.93 7.24 18.82
CA ASN A 18 1.24 7.11 17.54
C ASN A 18 -0.17 7.73 17.56
N ASN A 19 -0.77 7.91 18.74
CA ASN A 19 -2.04 8.60 18.88
C ASN A 19 -1.82 10.12 18.99
N ASN A 20 -2.19 10.85 17.94
CA ASN A 20 -2.01 12.31 17.88
C ASN A 20 -2.63 13.07 19.06
N THR A 21 -3.75 12.59 19.60
CA THR A 21 -4.41 13.28 20.73
C THR A 21 -3.59 13.15 22.01
N GLU A 22 -3.04 11.97 22.26
CA GLU A 22 -2.16 11.72 23.40
C GLU A 22 -0.84 12.47 23.25
N PHE A 23 -0.26 12.43 22.05
CA PHE A 23 0.96 13.18 21.73
C PHE A 23 0.78 14.69 21.97
N LEU A 24 -0.34 15.26 21.52
CA LEU A 24 -0.64 16.69 21.74
C LEU A 24 -0.76 17.02 23.22
N LEU A 25 -1.40 16.16 24.02
CA LEU A 25 -1.53 16.36 25.47
C LEU A 25 -0.17 16.33 26.16
N ASN A 26 0.69 15.36 25.80
CA ASN A 26 2.06 15.27 26.32
C ASN A 26 2.88 16.50 25.94
N PHE A 27 2.74 16.98 24.71
CA PHE A 27 3.39 18.19 24.23
C PHE A 27 2.95 19.43 25.02
N ILE A 28 1.65 19.64 25.22
CA ILE A 28 1.13 20.77 25.99
C ILE A 28 1.61 20.70 27.45
N ALA A 29 1.56 19.52 28.07
CA ALA A 29 2.03 19.32 29.44
C ALA A 29 3.54 19.60 29.59
N LEU A 30 4.35 19.32 28.57
CA LEU A 30 5.77 19.67 28.55
C LEU A 30 5.96 21.19 28.44
N MET A 31 5.20 21.85 27.56
CA MET A 31 5.27 23.31 27.36
C MET A 31 4.79 24.12 28.58
N GLU A 32 3.96 23.55 29.44
CA GLU A 32 3.60 24.16 30.73
C GLU A 32 4.72 24.06 31.77
N LYS A 33 5.59 23.04 31.67
CA LYS A 33 6.67 22.77 32.63
C LYS A 33 8.01 23.39 32.22
N VAL A 34 8.27 23.44 30.91
CA VAL A 34 9.56 23.83 30.34
C VAL A 34 9.41 25.13 29.56
N THR A 35 10.30 26.09 29.83
CA THR A 35 10.36 27.32 29.02
C THR A 35 10.91 27.02 27.62
N PRO A 36 10.40 27.65 26.55
CA PRO A 36 10.84 27.40 25.17
C PRO A 36 12.34 27.58 24.91
N ASP A 37 13.03 28.35 25.74
CA ASP A 37 14.47 28.63 25.63
C ASP A 37 15.36 27.61 26.38
N SER A 38 14.80 26.49 26.83
CA SER A 38 15.60 25.48 27.53
C SER A 38 16.62 24.83 26.59
N LYS A 39 17.80 24.50 27.11
CA LYS A 39 18.85 23.79 26.35
C LYS A 39 18.48 22.35 25.96
N GLN A 40 17.36 21.83 26.47
CA GLN A 40 16.90 20.47 26.23
C GLN A 40 15.98 20.36 25.00
N CYS A 41 15.63 21.50 24.38
CA CYS A 41 14.73 21.60 23.24
C CYS A 41 15.40 22.32 22.06
N ASP A 42 14.88 22.09 20.85
CA ASP A 42 15.25 22.90 19.69
C ASP A 42 14.42 24.19 19.67
N ASN A 43 15.08 25.29 20.04
CA ASN A 43 14.44 26.61 20.09
C ASN A 43 13.87 27.02 18.72
N LEU A 44 14.54 26.74 17.60
CA LEU A 44 14.08 27.22 16.30
C LEU A 44 12.77 26.54 15.90
N LEU A 45 12.73 25.22 16.04
CA LEU A 45 11.59 24.41 15.65
C LEU A 45 10.37 24.73 16.54
N LEU A 46 10.59 24.93 17.84
CA LEU A 46 9.53 25.28 18.77
C LEU A 46 8.97 26.70 18.55
N HIS A 47 9.84 27.68 18.31
CA HIS A 47 9.40 29.06 18.01
C HIS A 47 8.60 29.12 16.70
N ASN A 48 9.02 28.37 15.67
CA ASN A 48 8.29 28.28 14.41
C ASN A 48 6.89 27.68 14.62
N LEU A 49 6.78 26.60 15.41
CA LEU A 49 5.49 26.00 15.76
C LEU A 49 4.57 27.01 16.47
N ILE A 50 5.07 27.72 17.48
CA ILE A 50 4.29 28.71 18.24
C ILE A 50 3.83 29.85 17.33
N LEU A 51 4.69 30.32 16.44
CA LEU A 51 4.34 31.35 15.46
C LEU A 51 3.21 30.87 14.53
N ASP A 52 3.33 29.67 13.98
CA ASP A 52 2.36 29.07 13.07
C ASP A 52 1.00 28.86 13.76
N THR A 53 0.98 28.36 15.01
CA THR A 53 -0.27 28.25 15.79
C THR A 53 -0.96 29.61 15.95
N GLY A 54 -0.18 30.66 16.19
CA GLY A 54 -0.66 32.03 16.36
C GLY A 54 -1.32 32.57 15.10
N ILE A 55 -0.68 32.37 13.95
CA ILE A 55 -1.17 32.81 12.63
C ILE A 55 -2.45 32.06 12.25
N ILE A 56 -2.46 30.72 12.35
CA ILE A 56 -3.64 29.93 12.02
C ILE A 56 -4.81 30.29 12.96
N ARG A 57 -4.55 30.55 14.25
CA ARG A 57 -5.59 30.99 15.19
C ARG A 57 -6.27 32.28 14.72
N GLN A 58 -5.50 33.26 14.27
CA GLN A 58 -6.06 34.51 13.75
C GLN A 58 -6.90 34.29 12.49
N LEU A 59 -6.45 33.40 11.59
CA LEU A 59 -7.20 33.03 10.38
C LEU A 59 -8.57 32.44 10.73
N VAL A 60 -8.59 31.51 11.70
CA VAL A 60 -9.83 30.87 12.16
C VAL A 60 -10.81 31.88 12.75
N GLU A 61 -10.33 32.74 13.66
CA GLU A 61 -11.17 33.68 14.39
C GLU A 61 -11.74 34.77 13.49
N LYS A 62 -10.93 35.30 12.57
CA LYS A 62 -11.33 36.41 11.70
C LYS A 62 -12.10 35.97 10.46
N VAL A 63 -11.79 34.80 9.90
CA VAL A 63 -12.32 34.39 8.60
C VAL A 63 -13.27 33.21 8.77
N TRP A 64 -12.79 32.06 9.23
CA TRP A 64 -13.57 30.81 9.19
C TRP A 64 -14.82 30.83 10.05
N LYS A 65 -14.78 31.48 11.23
CA LYS A 65 -15.98 31.62 12.08
C LYS A 65 -17.05 32.57 11.51
N THR A 66 -16.65 33.51 10.67
CA THR A 66 -17.58 34.53 10.12
C THR A 66 -18.28 34.08 8.85
N LYS A 67 -17.78 33.03 8.20
CA LYS A 67 -18.29 32.50 6.94
C LYS A 67 -19.12 31.26 7.20
N ASP A 68 -20.30 31.22 6.60
CA ASP A 68 -21.12 30.01 6.59
C ASP A 68 -20.64 29.06 5.48
N LEU A 69 -20.10 27.92 5.90
CA LEU A 69 -19.55 26.89 5.03
C LEU A 69 -20.62 26.20 4.18
N THR A 70 -21.82 26.04 4.74
CA THR A 70 -22.90 25.27 4.11
C THR A 70 -23.44 25.97 2.86
N THR A 71 -23.56 27.29 2.90
CA THR A 71 -23.95 28.12 1.74
C THR A 71 -23.00 27.95 0.55
N TYR A 72 -21.72 27.69 0.79
CA TYR A 72 -20.72 27.48 -0.26
C TYR A 72 -20.59 26.02 -0.72
N GLY A 73 -21.28 25.07 -0.05
CA GLY A 73 -21.12 23.63 -0.31
C GLY A 73 -19.77 23.10 0.16
N PHE A 74 -19.27 23.58 1.31
CA PHE A 74 -18.03 23.11 1.92
C PHE A 74 -18.34 22.25 3.16
N LEU A 75 -17.75 21.05 3.21
CA LEU A 75 -17.78 20.16 4.37
C LEU A 75 -16.78 20.61 5.44
N ALA A 76 -15.58 21.01 5.00
CA ALA A 76 -14.51 21.42 5.89
C ALA A 76 -13.56 22.44 5.22
N VAL A 77 -12.84 23.18 6.05
CA VAL A 77 -11.72 24.04 5.65
C VAL A 77 -10.52 23.65 6.50
N PHE A 78 -9.34 23.63 5.90
CA PHE A 78 -8.12 23.29 6.60
C PHE A 78 -6.94 24.19 6.20
N ALA A 79 -5.96 24.25 7.09
CA ALA A 79 -4.67 24.86 6.84
C ALA A 79 -3.58 23.96 7.42
N ALA A 80 -2.60 23.61 6.59
CA ALA A 80 -1.42 22.84 6.92
C ALA A 80 -0.17 23.72 6.78
N THR A 81 0.72 23.68 7.75
CA THR A 81 1.91 24.56 7.84
C THR A 81 3.20 23.75 7.91
N ASP A 82 4.32 24.37 7.53
CA ASP A 82 5.66 23.78 7.61
C ASP A 82 6.04 23.39 9.06
N GLY A 83 5.53 24.13 10.06
CA GLY A 83 5.68 23.80 11.48
C GLY A 83 5.10 22.45 11.91
N GLY A 84 4.42 21.71 11.03
CA GLY A 84 3.83 20.41 11.38
C GLY A 84 2.50 20.57 12.13
N ILE A 85 1.74 21.61 11.80
CA ILE A 85 0.37 21.79 12.29
C ILE A 85 -0.58 21.75 11.12
N THR A 86 -1.56 20.86 11.23
CA THR A 86 -2.75 20.84 10.39
C THR A 86 -3.96 21.17 11.25
N ARG A 87 -4.73 22.18 10.85
CA ARG A 87 -5.94 22.60 11.56
C ARG A 87 -7.14 22.49 10.65
N VAL A 88 -8.15 21.75 11.10
CA VAL A 88 -9.40 21.48 10.38
C VAL A 88 -10.58 22.15 11.10
N TYR A 89 -11.52 22.70 10.32
CA TYR A 89 -12.75 23.32 10.80
C TYR A 89 -13.94 22.89 9.92
N PRO A 90 -15.11 22.52 10.49
CA PRO A 90 -15.47 22.46 11.91
C PRO A 90 -14.91 21.22 12.64
N ASN A 91 -15.06 21.17 13.98
CA ASN A 91 -14.53 20.07 14.80
C ASN A 91 -15.04 18.69 14.35
N LYS A 92 -16.31 18.61 13.93
CA LYS A 92 -16.91 17.36 13.43
C LYS A 92 -16.13 16.80 12.23
N ALA A 93 -15.63 17.66 11.35
CA ALA A 93 -14.85 17.23 10.19
C ALA A 93 -13.40 16.87 10.52
N ALA A 94 -12.90 17.27 11.69
CA ALA A 94 -11.57 16.88 12.15
C ALA A 94 -11.53 15.42 12.66
N GLU A 95 -12.67 14.89 13.12
CA GLU A 95 -12.79 13.49 13.55
C GLU A 95 -12.76 12.54 12.35
N THR A 96 -13.37 12.94 11.22
CA THR A 96 -13.41 12.20 9.95
C THR A 96 -12.25 12.59 9.02
N TRP A 97 -11.13 13.05 9.56
CA TRP A 97 -9.98 13.47 8.77
C TRP A 97 -9.02 12.29 8.58
N GLU A 98 -8.99 11.77 7.36
CA GLU A 98 -8.24 10.56 6.99
C GLU A 98 -6.81 10.83 6.54
N GLU A 99 -6.47 12.07 6.17
CA GLU A 99 -5.13 12.38 5.68
C GLU A 99 -4.11 12.40 6.83
N ASP A 100 -2.85 12.10 6.49
CA ASP A 100 -1.75 12.12 7.43
C ASP A 100 -1.69 13.43 8.24
N PRO A 101 -1.48 13.34 9.57
CA PRO A 101 -1.30 14.52 10.41
C PRO A 101 -0.03 15.28 10.03
N GLU A 102 0.96 14.59 9.47
CA GLU A 102 2.21 15.17 8.97
C GLU A 102 2.04 15.79 7.58
N PRO A 103 2.11 17.14 7.47
CA PRO A 103 1.98 17.82 6.19
C PRO A 103 3.02 17.34 5.19
N PHE A 104 4.24 17.04 5.63
CA PHE A 104 5.28 16.53 4.75
C PHE A 104 5.04 15.13 4.25
N ASN A 105 4.29 14.28 4.95
CA ASN A 105 3.90 12.96 4.42
C ASN A 105 2.69 13.08 3.48
N ALA A 106 1.81 14.04 3.76
CA ALA A 106 0.57 14.23 3.01
C ALA A 106 0.81 14.65 1.55
N SER A 107 0.20 13.89 0.63
CA SER A 107 0.33 14.12 -0.83
C SER A 107 -0.21 15.48 -1.28
N TYR A 108 -1.34 15.93 -0.71
CA TYR A 108 -1.93 17.23 -1.07
C TYR A 108 -0.99 18.42 -0.79
N TYR A 109 -0.19 18.32 0.26
CA TYR A 109 0.74 19.37 0.68
C TYR A 109 1.89 19.48 -0.31
N ARG A 110 2.56 18.37 -0.63
CA ARG A 110 3.65 18.32 -1.62
C ARG A 110 3.17 18.79 -3.00
N ARG A 111 2.05 18.24 -3.48
CA ARG A 111 1.49 18.59 -4.80
C ARG A 111 1.11 20.07 -4.90
N SER A 112 0.60 20.67 -3.83
CA SER A 112 0.27 22.11 -3.78
C SER A 112 1.50 23.02 -3.81
N LEU A 113 2.61 22.57 -3.21
CA LEU A 113 3.86 23.33 -3.20
C LEU A 113 4.55 23.32 -4.57
N ASP A 114 4.53 22.18 -5.26
CA ASP A 114 5.16 22.04 -6.58
C ASP A 114 4.38 22.78 -7.67
N ASN A 115 3.05 22.77 -7.58
CA ASN A 115 2.18 23.35 -8.60
C ASN A 115 1.78 24.80 -8.30
N LYS A 116 1.25 25.48 -9.33
CA LYS A 116 0.61 26.79 -9.21
C LYS A 116 -0.88 26.64 -9.51
N GLY A 117 -1.73 27.21 -8.67
CA GLY A 117 -3.18 27.16 -8.80
C GLY A 117 -3.83 26.28 -7.74
N TYR A 118 -5.05 25.81 -8.04
CA TYR A 118 -5.83 24.94 -7.16
C TYR A 118 -5.67 23.48 -7.58
N ILE A 119 -5.32 22.64 -6.62
CA ILE A 119 -5.13 21.20 -6.79
C ILE A 119 -6.34 20.49 -6.19
N PHE A 120 -7.11 19.85 -7.06
CA PHE A 120 -8.22 18.98 -6.72
C PHE A 120 -7.72 17.55 -6.54
N ARG A 121 -8.23 16.86 -5.52
CA ARG A 121 -7.96 15.46 -5.25
C ARG A 121 -9.25 14.79 -4.82
N ALA A 122 -9.63 13.74 -5.54
CA ALA A 122 -10.71 12.86 -5.10
C ALA A 122 -10.22 11.91 -3.99
N PRO A 123 -11.11 11.47 -3.10
CA PRO A 123 -10.81 10.39 -2.17
C PRO A 123 -10.47 9.12 -2.96
N TYR A 124 -9.45 8.39 -2.51
CA TYR A 124 -9.09 7.12 -3.15
C TYR A 124 -10.15 6.08 -2.81
N ARG A 125 -10.65 5.37 -3.83
CA ARG A 125 -11.58 4.26 -3.65
C ARG A 125 -11.11 3.07 -4.46
N THR A 126 -11.06 1.92 -3.80
CA THR A 126 -10.91 0.64 -4.47
C THR A 126 -12.27 0.01 -4.71
N VAL A 127 -12.35 -0.94 -5.64
CA VAL A 127 -13.59 -1.71 -5.89
C VAL A 127 -14.09 -2.42 -4.62
N ASN A 128 -13.19 -2.75 -3.69
CA ASN A 128 -13.54 -3.41 -2.43
C ASN A 128 -14.18 -2.46 -1.41
N ASP A 129 -13.96 -1.15 -1.51
CA ASP A 129 -14.57 -0.16 -0.61
C ASP A 129 -16.07 0.04 -0.90
N GLU A 130 -16.56 -0.36 -2.08
CA GLU A 130 -17.99 -0.34 -2.43
C GLU A 130 -18.82 -1.25 -1.51
N LEU A 131 -18.22 -2.30 -0.96
CA LEU A 131 -18.88 -3.28 -0.09
C LEU A 131 -18.97 -2.83 1.37
N LEU A 132 -18.17 -1.84 1.78
CA LEU A 132 -18.00 -1.50 3.20
C LEU A 132 -18.78 -0.25 3.64
N ASN A 133 -19.10 0.69 2.75
CA ASN A 133 -19.75 1.95 3.14
C ASN A 133 -21.04 2.26 2.36
N PRO A 134 -22.16 1.57 2.65
CA PRO A 134 -23.46 1.94 2.11
C PRO A 134 -24.16 3.09 2.86
N GLU A 135 -23.63 3.61 3.98
CA GLU A 135 -24.38 4.54 4.84
C GLU A 135 -23.66 5.86 5.18
N ASN A 136 -24.23 6.94 4.64
CA ASN A 136 -24.32 8.30 5.22
C ASN A 136 -23.13 9.28 5.20
N ASP A 137 -21.93 8.91 4.76
CA ASP A 137 -20.86 9.91 4.60
C ASP A 137 -20.86 10.54 3.20
N THR A 138 -21.15 11.84 3.17
CA THR A 138 -21.02 12.68 1.97
C THR A 138 -19.59 12.66 1.48
N ILE A 139 -19.40 12.27 0.22
CA ILE A 139 -18.09 12.18 -0.43
C ILE A 139 -17.46 13.58 -0.46
N GLY A 140 -16.29 13.72 0.14
CA GLY A 140 -15.59 15.00 0.21
C GLY A 140 -14.41 15.08 -0.75
N ILE A 141 -14.46 15.99 -1.73
CA ILE A 141 -13.34 16.24 -2.64
C ILE A 141 -12.40 17.27 -2.01
N LEU A 142 -11.11 16.97 -1.92
CA LEU A 142 -10.12 17.87 -1.35
C LEU A 142 -9.64 18.87 -2.40
N VAL A 143 -9.63 20.15 -2.06
CA VAL A 143 -9.03 21.21 -2.89
C VAL A 143 -8.00 21.94 -2.06
N SER A 144 -6.79 22.09 -2.61
CA SER A 144 -5.65 22.65 -1.88
C SER A 144 -4.86 23.64 -2.76
N THR A 145 -4.26 24.63 -2.12
CA THR A 145 -3.38 25.60 -2.78
C THR A 145 -2.31 26.10 -1.82
N ALA A 146 -1.10 26.29 -2.32
CA ALA A 146 -0.02 26.86 -1.53
C ALA A 146 -0.18 28.38 -1.40
N VAL A 147 0.02 28.88 -0.18
CA VAL A 147 0.05 30.30 0.12
C VAL A 147 1.39 30.85 -0.34
N GLU A 148 1.40 31.68 -1.38
CA GLU A 148 2.62 32.33 -1.88
C GLU A 148 2.69 33.76 -1.35
N ILE A 149 3.78 34.09 -0.66
CA ILE A 149 4.06 35.45 -0.16
C ILE A 149 5.43 35.92 -0.65
N ILE A 150 5.55 37.24 -0.83
CA ILE A 150 6.80 37.88 -1.27
C ILE A 150 7.35 38.68 -0.10
N VAL A 151 8.47 38.23 0.47
CA VAL A 151 9.15 38.91 1.58
C VAL A 151 10.57 39.25 1.13
N GLY A 152 10.91 40.55 1.13
CA GLY A 152 12.26 41.02 0.77
C GLY A 152 12.70 40.65 -0.65
N GLY A 153 11.76 40.58 -1.60
CA GLY A 153 12.03 40.20 -3.00
C GLY A 153 12.20 38.69 -3.24
N LYS A 154 12.00 37.85 -2.23
CA LYS A 154 11.98 36.38 -2.36
C LYS A 154 10.54 35.86 -2.20
N THR A 155 10.13 34.96 -3.10
CA THR A 155 8.87 34.21 -3.01
C THR A 155 9.04 33.05 -2.05
N ILE A 156 8.23 32.98 -1.00
CA ILE A 156 8.21 31.87 -0.04
C ILE A 156 6.80 31.29 0.05
N LYS A 157 6.71 29.98 0.29
CA LYS A 157 5.45 29.24 0.44
C LYS A 157 5.37 28.61 1.84
N PRO A 158 4.91 29.34 2.87
CA PRO A 158 4.96 28.86 4.26
C PRO A 158 3.86 27.86 4.63
N ALA A 159 2.73 27.85 3.91
CA ALA A 159 1.56 27.07 4.27
C ALA A 159 0.77 26.63 3.04
N VAL A 160 -0.03 25.58 3.20
CA VAL A 160 -1.02 25.12 2.24
C VAL A 160 -2.39 25.24 2.88
N VAL A 161 -3.32 25.88 2.18
CA VAL A 161 -4.71 26.04 2.62
C VAL A 161 -5.62 25.28 1.67
N GLY A 162 -6.73 24.79 2.20
CA GLY A 162 -7.65 24.01 1.38
C GLY A 162 -9.04 23.86 1.98
N VAL A 163 -9.91 23.27 1.17
CA VAL A 163 -11.31 23.00 1.48
C VAL A 163 -11.67 21.57 1.11
N LYS A 164 -12.57 20.95 1.87
CA LYS A 164 -13.22 19.69 1.51
C LYS A 164 -14.60 20.04 0.97
N LEU A 165 -14.81 19.85 -0.33
CA LEU A 165 -16.05 20.17 -1.02
C LEU A 165 -17.08 19.07 -0.79
N ASP A 166 -18.35 19.45 -0.64
CA ASP A 166 -19.46 18.51 -0.66
C ASP A 166 -19.78 18.10 -2.10
N LEU A 167 -19.63 16.82 -2.42
CA LEU A 167 -19.85 16.32 -3.77
C LEU A 167 -21.27 16.62 -4.27
N GLU A 168 -22.31 16.37 -3.46
CA GLU A 168 -23.69 16.47 -3.92
C GLU A 168 -24.03 17.91 -4.32
N ALA A 169 -23.71 18.86 -3.45
CA ALA A 169 -23.92 20.29 -3.69
C ALA A 169 -23.16 20.81 -4.92
N TRP A 170 -21.96 20.28 -5.19
CA TRP A 170 -21.14 20.68 -6.33
C TRP A 170 -21.57 20.01 -7.64
N VAL A 171 -22.00 18.75 -7.61
CA VAL A 171 -22.54 18.06 -8.78
C VAL A 171 -23.80 18.75 -9.27
N ASP A 172 -24.68 19.23 -8.39
CA ASP A 172 -25.88 19.97 -8.80
C ASP A 172 -25.53 21.30 -9.49
N LYS A 173 -24.52 22.03 -9.00
CA LYS A 173 -23.99 23.22 -9.67
C LYS A 173 -23.37 22.86 -11.03
N PHE A 174 -22.62 21.77 -11.09
CA PHE A 174 -22.01 21.27 -12.32
C PHE A 174 -23.05 20.89 -13.37
N LYS A 175 -24.13 20.21 -12.98
CA LYS A 175 -25.26 19.88 -13.86
C LYS A 175 -25.88 21.13 -14.48
N ILE A 176 -26.10 22.17 -13.68
CA ILE A 176 -26.64 23.44 -14.16
C ILE A 176 -25.70 24.05 -15.22
N LEU A 177 -24.39 24.09 -14.95
CA LEU A 177 -23.38 24.62 -15.88
C LEU A 177 -23.26 23.79 -17.16
N ALA A 178 -23.26 22.46 -17.04
CA ALA A 178 -23.22 21.55 -18.18
C ALA A 178 -24.49 21.64 -19.04
N SER A 179 -25.64 22.03 -18.46
CA SER A 179 -26.93 22.09 -19.15
C SER A 179 -27.18 23.34 -19.99
N ASN A 180 -26.29 24.34 -19.96
CA ASN A 180 -26.41 25.61 -20.70
C ASN A 180 -27.87 26.18 -20.73
N GLN A 181 -28.46 26.43 -19.56
CA GLN A 181 -29.77 27.07 -19.46
C GLN A 181 -29.67 28.57 -19.74
N THR A 182 -29.54 28.97 -21.01
CA THR A 182 -29.59 30.38 -21.44
C THR A 182 -30.83 30.75 -22.26
N SER A 183 -31.91 29.98 -22.23
CA SER A 183 -33.17 30.40 -22.88
C SER A 183 -34.43 29.83 -22.23
N PRO A 184 -35.34 30.67 -21.68
CA PRO A 184 -36.57 30.26 -21.00
C PRO A 184 -37.74 30.11 -22.01
N THR A 185 -37.50 29.53 -23.18
CA THR A 185 -38.54 29.33 -24.19
C THR A 185 -38.23 28.12 -25.05
N SER A 186 -38.65 26.93 -24.60
CA SER A 186 -39.27 25.88 -25.42
C SER A 186 -39.32 24.58 -24.61
N ASP A 187 -40.52 24.14 -24.28
CA ASP A 187 -40.93 22.98 -23.46
C ASP A 187 -40.50 21.59 -23.99
N ASN A 188 -39.52 21.48 -24.90
CA ASN A 188 -39.15 20.20 -25.55
C ASN A 188 -37.65 19.83 -25.47
N ARG A 189 -36.83 20.50 -24.65
CA ARG A 189 -35.36 20.24 -24.59
C ARG A 189 -34.87 19.35 -23.45
N GLN A 190 -35.73 18.95 -22.50
CA GLN A 190 -35.31 17.99 -21.46
C GLN A 190 -34.97 16.60 -22.02
N VAL A 191 -35.41 16.28 -23.25
CA VAL A 191 -35.26 14.96 -23.87
C VAL A 191 -33.96 14.80 -24.68
N GLN A 192 -33.23 15.87 -25.01
CA GLN A 192 -31.90 15.78 -25.69
C GLN A 192 -30.73 15.73 -24.70
N GLN A 193 -31.00 15.76 -23.40
CA GLN A 193 -30.00 15.99 -22.35
C GLN A 193 -29.45 14.68 -21.75
N THR A 194 -30.04 13.53 -22.08
CA THR A 194 -29.62 12.20 -21.62
C THR A 194 -28.43 11.62 -22.38
N ASP A 195 -28.04 12.25 -23.49
CA ASP A 195 -27.12 11.64 -24.45
C ASP A 195 -25.69 12.19 -24.36
N LEU A 196 -25.46 13.28 -23.61
CA LEU A 196 -24.14 13.85 -23.39
C LEU A 196 -23.58 13.48 -22.01
N LEU A 197 -22.42 12.85 -22.02
CA LEU A 197 -21.59 12.50 -20.87
C LEU A 197 -20.63 13.65 -20.58
N CYS A 198 -20.71 14.22 -19.37
CA CYS A 198 -19.80 15.28 -18.93
C CYS A 198 -19.04 14.81 -17.69
N TYR A 199 -17.72 14.82 -17.78
CA TYR A 199 -16.81 14.38 -16.73
C TYR A 199 -15.84 15.48 -16.34
N LEU A 200 -15.44 15.48 -15.07
CA LEU A 200 -14.35 16.26 -14.53
C LEU A 200 -13.26 15.29 -14.06
N VAL A 201 -12.06 15.38 -14.64
CA VAL A 201 -10.95 14.44 -14.41
C VAL A 201 -9.71 15.19 -13.93
N ASP A 202 -8.95 14.60 -13.01
CA ASP A 202 -7.68 15.12 -12.51
C ASP A 202 -6.49 14.82 -13.45
N ASP A 203 -5.36 15.48 -13.26
CA ASP A 203 -4.07 15.24 -13.94
C ASP A 203 -3.55 13.80 -13.83
N GLY A 204 -3.91 13.10 -12.75
CA GLY A 204 -3.64 11.68 -12.56
C GLY A 204 -4.59 10.74 -13.30
N GLY A 205 -5.61 11.26 -13.98
CA GLY A 205 -6.64 10.46 -14.64
C GLY A 205 -7.68 9.89 -13.67
N PHE A 206 -7.91 10.52 -12.52
CA PHE A 206 -8.96 10.13 -11.57
C PHE A 206 -10.26 10.91 -11.79
N MET A 207 -11.40 10.24 -11.70
CA MET A 207 -12.71 10.89 -11.85
C MET A 207 -13.06 11.70 -10.60
N ILE A 208 -13.29 13.01 -10.77
CA ILE A 208 -13.68 13.92 -9.69
C ILE A 208 -15.20 14.10 -9.63
N MET A 209 -15.85 14.37 -10.78
CA MET A 209 -17.30 14.59 -10.86
C MET A 209 -17.85 14.06 -12.19
N SER A 210 -19.14 13.71 -12.19
CA SER A 210 -19.89 13.28 -13.36
C SER A 210 -21.32 13.80 -13.33
N ASN A 211 -21.87 14.09 -14.51
CA ASN A 211 -23.27 14.47 -14.68
C ASN A 211 -24.24 13.29 -14.36
N GLN A 212 -23.84 12.06 -14.67
CA GLN A 212 -24.69 10.88 -14.49
C GLN A 212 -24.64 10.34 -13.07
N LYS A 213 -25.82 9.99 -12.52
CA LYS A 213 -25.96 9.44 -11.16
C LYS A 213 -25.28 8.08 -11.01
N ASP A 214 -25.31 7.24 -12.04
CA ASP A 214 -24.72 5.91 -12.01
C ASP A 214 -23.19 5.93 -11.85
N HIS A 215 -22.55 7.08 -12.10
CA HIS A 215 -21.11 7.28 -11.94
C HIS A 215 -20.73 7.87 -10.58
N TRP A 216 -21.69 8.23 -9.72
CA TRP A 216 -21.40 8.84 -8.42
C TRP A 216 -20.67 7.90 -7.48
N ASN A 217 -20.98 6.59 -7.55
CA ASN A 217 -20.29 5.58 -6.75
C ASN A 217 -18.85 5.37 -7.21
N LYS A 218 -18.55 5.67 -8.48
CA LYS A 218 -17.24 5.48 -9.12
C LYS A 218 -16.32 6.69 -8.99
N ILE A 219 -16.68 7.70 -8.20
CA ILE A 219 -15.86 8.89 -8.00
C ILE A 219 -14.61 8.51 -7.19
N GLY A 220 -13.46 9.01 -7.60
CA GLY A 220 -12.16 8.62 -7.04
C GLY A 220 -11.52 7.39 -7.69
N MET A 221 -12.25 6.66 -8.54
CA MET A 221 -11.68 5.58 -9.33
C MET A 221 -10.89 6.14 -10.52
N PHE A 222 -9.95 5.33 -11.02
CA PHE A 222 -9.20 5.65 -12.23
C PHE A 222 -10.15 5.69 -13.43
N PHE A 223 -9.97 6.67 -14.32
CA PHE A 223 -10.95 6.98 -15.35
C PHE A 223 -11.18 5.81 -16.33
N SER A 224 -10.15 5.01 -16.60
CA SER A 224 -10.29 3.80 -17.44
C SER A 224 -11.15 2.70 -16.81
N GLU A 225 -11.42 2.73 -15.51
CA GLU A 225 -12.38 1.81 -14.87
C GLU A 225 -13.82 2.23 -15.07
N VAL A 226 -14.05 3.52 -15.29
CA VAL A 226 -15.37 4.07 -15.55
C VAL A 226 -15.68 4.03 -17.03
N ASP A 227 -14.77 4.56 -17.86
CA ASP A 227 -14.86 4.55 -19.32
C ASP A 227 -13.46 4.26 -19.93
N PRO A 228 -13.17 2.99 -20.28
CA PRO A 228 -11.89 2.60 -20.85
C PRO A 228 -11.67 3.18 -22.26
N TYR A 229 -12.73 3.37 -23.04
CA TYR A 229 -12.64 3.88 -24.41
C TYR A 229 -12.16 5.33 -24.41
N LEU A 230 -12.80 6.17 -23.60
CA LEU A 230 -12.45 7.59 -23.53
C LEU A 230 -11.05 7.80 -22.93
N MET A 231 -10.67 7.03 -21.89
CA MET A 231 -9.31 7.12 -21.33
C MET A 231 -8.24 6.69 -22.35
N HIS A 232 -8.48 5.62 -23.09
CA HIS A 232 -7.57 5.17 -24.14
C HIS A 232 -7.46 6.20 -25.28
N ALA A 233 -8.58 6.84 -25.66
CA ALA A 233 -8.57 7.92 -26.64
C ALA A 233 -7.76 9.14 -26.17
N LEU A 234 -7.89 9.53 -24.89
CA LEU A 234 -7.10 10.61 -24.28
C LEU A 234 -5.61 10.27 -24.25
N TYR A 235 -5.26 9.01 -23.96
CA TYR A 235 -3.88 8.53 -23.98
C TYR A 235 -3.29 8.50 -25.40
N ASN A 236 -4.01 7.95 -26.37
CA ASN A 236 -3.55 7.87 -27.77
C ASN A 236 -3.36 9.26 -28.40
N ASN A 237 -4.21 10.21 -28.03
CA ASN A 237 -4.09 11.62 -28.43
C ASN A 237 -3.06 12.40 -27.60
N SER A 238 -2.27 11.72 -26.77
CA SER A 238 -1.18 12.26 -25.97
C SER A 238 -1.58 13.27 -24.89
N PHE A 239 -2.84 13.34 -24.44
CA PHE A 239 -3.22 14.17 -23.29
C PHE A 239 -2.56 13.71 -22.00
N TYR A 240 -2.59 12.40 -21.78
CA TYR A 240 -1.90 11.76 -20.67
C TYR A 240 -0.67 11.04 -21.17
N ASN A 241 0.41 11.13 -20.39
CA ASN A 241 1.56 10.26 -20.55
C ASN A 241 1.65 9.30 -19.35
N ARG A 242 2.13 8.09 -19.61
CA ARG A 242 2.27 7.02 -18.62
C ARG A 242 3.73 6.90 -18.22
N LYS A 243 4.00 6.93 -16.92
CA LYS A 243 5.32 6.61 -16.36
C LYS A 243 5.18 5.38 -15.46
N GLN A 244 6.03 4.40 -15.70
CA GLN A 244 6.13 3.20 -14.87
C GLN A 244 7.39 3.27 -14.01
N SER A 245 7.26 2.97 -12.72
CA SER A 245 8.35 2.83 -11.77
C SER A 245 8.27 1.48 -11.09
N PHE A 246 9.43 0.94 -10.70
CA PHE A 246 9.53 -0.33 -9.99
C PHE A 246 9.73 -0.06 -8.51
N ASP A 247 8.87 -0.63 -7.68
CA ASP A 247 9.04 -0.69 -6.24
C ASP A 247 9.65 -2.04 -5.86
N TYR A 248 10.85 -2.01 -5.27
CA TYR A 248 11.57 -3.20 -4.85
C TYR A 248 11.31 -3.57 -3.37
N GLN A 249 10.51 -2.77 -2.66
CA GLN A 249 10.20 -2.94 -1.22
C GLN A 249 8.72 -3.24 -0.97
N SER A 250 7.99 -3.67 -1.99
CA SER A 250 6.58 -4.05 -1.91
C SER A 250 6.35 -5.46 -1.35
N VAL A 251 5.12 -5.72 -0.93
CA VAL A 251 4.66 -6.99 -0.37
C VAL A 251 3.59 -7.58 -1.27
N CYS A 252 3.72 -8.86 -1.63
CA CYS A 252 2.74 -9.60 -2.43
C CYS A 252 2.35 -10.91 -1.75
N ASP A 253 1.16 -11.39 -2.13
CA ASP A 253 0.69 -12.72 -1.78
C ASP A 253 1.64 -13.80 -2.31
N PRO A 254 1.95 -14.83 -1.50
CA PRO A 254 2.85 -15.89 -1.94
C PRO A 254 2.24 -16.64 -3.11
N VAL A 255 2.98 -16.72 -4.22
CA VAL A 255 2.61 -17.62 -5.32
C VAL A 255 2.63 -19.05 -4.80
N PRO A 256 1.55 -19.84 -4.94
CA PRO A 256 1.52 -21.21 -4.48
C PRO A 256 2.63 -21.98 -5.19
N SER A 257 3.66 -22.37 -4.43
CA SER A 257 4.78 -23.14 -4.98
C SER A 257 4.24 -24.46 -5.52
N SER A 258 4.56 -24.81 -6.77
CA SER A 258 4.32 -26.17 -7.24
C SER A 258 5.05 -27.13 -6.31
N ASN A 259 4.33 -28.01 -5.64
CA ASN A 259 4.84 -29.01 -4.70
C ASN A 259 5.71 -30.10 -5.38
N THR A 260 6.64 -29.72 -6.25
CA THR A 260 7.70 -30.59 -6.73
C THR A 260 8.91 -30.41 -5.82
N GLY A 261 8.74 -30.77 -4.54
CA GLY A 261 9.86 -30.98 -3.65
C GLY A 261 10.79 -32.02 -4.28
N ALA A 262 12.09 -31.71 -4.30
CA ALA A 262 13.11 -32.67 -4.70
C ALA A 262 13.07 -33.86 -3.72
N ALA A 263 12.33 -34.90 -4.07
CA ALA A 263 12.38 -36.16 -3.35
C ALA A 263 13.86 -36.59 -3.27
N PRO A 264 14.37 -36.99 -2.09
CA PRO A 264 15.74 -37.44 -1.98
C PRO A 264 15.92 -38.63 -2.92
N ARG A 265 16.65 -38.44 -4.02
CA ARG A 265 17.00 -39.49 -4.96
C ARG A 265 18.10 -40.37 -4.35
N GLY A 266 17.72 -41.15 -3.36
CA GLY A 266 18.53 -42.21 -2.78
C GLY A 266 17.75 -43.51 -2.84
N VAL A 267 17.97 -44.30 -3.89
CA VAL A 267 17.46 -45.68 -3.93
C VAL A 267 18.35 -46.50 -2.99
N PHE A 268 17.87 -46.76 -1.77
CA PHE A 268 18.50 -47.70 -0.86
C PHE A 268 18.23 -49.11 -1.37
N VAL A 269 19.27 -49.83 -1.80
CA VAL A 269 19.17 -51.25 -2.19
C VAL A 269 19.39 -52.08 -0.93
N PRO A 270 18.33 -52.70 -0.36
CA PRO A 270 18.47 -53.49 0.86
C PRO A 270 19.36 -54.71 0.62
N THR A 271 20.26 -54.97 1.57
CA THR A 271 21.11 -56.17 1.60
C THR A 271 20.35 -57.37 2.17
N ILE A 272 20.85 -58.59 1.99
CA ILE A 272 20.23 -59.81 2.54
C ILE A 272 20.09 -59.73 4.07
N VAL A 273 20.98 -58.99 4.74
CA VAL A 273 20.91 -58.73 6.19
C VAL A 273 19.71 -57.84 6.53
N ASP A 274 19.37 -56.87 5.67
CA ASP A 274 18.19 -56.02 5.84
C ASP A 274 16.89 -56.83 5.65
N PHE A 275 16.86 -57.83 4.76
CA PHE A 275 15.72 -58.74 4.61
C PHE A 275 15.48 -59.62 5.85
N VAL A 276 16.55 -60.14 6.46
CA VAL A 276 16.45 -60.96 7.68
C VAL A 276 16.03 -60.12 8.87
N ASN A 277 16.52 -58.88 8.97
CA ASN A 277 16.01 -57.91 9.93
C ASN A 277 14.53 -57.59 9.65
N LEU A 278 14.13 -57.32 8.41
CA LEU A 278 12.74 -57.04 8.06
C LEU A 278 11.80 -58.18 8.48
N ALA A 279 12.22 -59.43 8.31
CA ALA A 279 11.45 -60.59 8.75
C ALA A 279 11.29 -60.63 10.27
N TRP A 280 12.35 -60.34 11.04
CA TRP A 280 12.29 -60.25 12.51
C TRP A 280 11.48 -59.06 13.01
N TRP A 281 11.65 -57.88 12.41
CA TRP A 281 10.88 -56.69 12.75
C TRP A 281 9.40 -56.84 12.36
N SER A 282 9.11 -57.50 11.25
CA SER A 282 7.74 -57.80 10.82
C SER A 282 7.06 -58.82 11.74
N SER A 283 7.78 -59.82 12.25
CA SER A 283 7.23 -60.80 13.19
C SER A 283 7.02 -60.19 14.58
N ALA A 284 7.95 -59.35 15.04
CA ALA A 284 7.78 -58.56 16.26
C ALA A 284 6.61 -57.57 16.15
N ALA A 285 6.49 -56.86 15.03
CA ALA A 285 5.38 -55.93 14.77
C ALA A 285 4.04 -56.66 14.65
N ALA A 286 3.98 -57.79 13.94
CA ALA A 286 2.78 -58.62 13.84
C ALA A 286 2.37 -59.16 15.22
N TRP A 287 3.33 -59.57 16.06
CA TRP A 287 3.06 -60.02 17.42
C TRP A 287 2.58 -58.86 18.32
N SER A 288 3.15 -57.66 18.18
CA SER A 288 2.69 -56.46 18.88
C SER A 288 1.27 -56.07 18.48
N LEU A 289 0.95 -56.09 17.18
CA LEU A 289 -0.38 -55.79 16.67
C LEU A 289 -1.40 -56.86 17.08
N PHE A 290 -1.01 -58.14 17.09
CA PHE A 290 -1.85 -59.22 17.59
C PHE A 290 -2.12 -59.08 19.09
N GLN A 291 -1.10 -58.73 19.88
CA GLN A 291 -1.27 -58.40 21.29
C GLN A 291 -2.19 -57.19 21.47
N GLN A 292 -1.99 -56.10 20.73
CA GLN A 292 -2.86 -54.92 20.78
C GLN A 292 -4.30 -55.21 20.34
N LEU A 293 -4.52 -56.12 19.38
CA LEU A 293 -5.84 -56.58 18.98
C LEU A 293 -6.50 -57.38 20.11
N LEU A 294 -5.78 -58.29 20.75
CA LEU A 294 -6.29 -59.06 21.90
C LEU A 294 -6.57 -58.15 23.10
N TYR A 295 -5.68 -57.20 23.41
CA TYR A 295 -5.89 -56.21 24.46
C TYR A 295 -7.05 -55.27 24.13
N GLY A 296 -7.21 -54.86 22.87
CA GLY A 296 -8.32 -54.03 22.39
C GLY A 296 -9.67 -54.75 22.41
N MET A 297 -9.70 -56.06 22.16
CA MET A 297 -10.91 -56.88 22.33
C MET A 297 -11.23 -57.17 23.81
N ALA A 298 -10.21 -57.26 24.68
CA ALA A 298 -10.40 -57.44 26.12
C ALA A 298 -10.78 -56.14 26.86
N TYR A 299 -10.35 -54.98 26.36
CA TYR A 299 -10.63 -53.66 26.90
C TYR A 299 -11.32 -52.80 25.83
N HIS A 300 -12.64 -52.90 25.76
CA HIS A 300 -13.51 -52.35 24.72
C HIS A 300 -13.64 -50.80 24.73
N SER A 301 -12.55 -50.01 24.74
CA SER A 301 -12.70 -48.53 24.84
C SER A 301 -11.49 -47.63 24.48
N TRP A 302 -10.84 -47.77 23.31
CA TRP A 302 -9.85 -46.74 22.90
C TRP A 302 -9.63 -46.53 21.40
N PHE A 303 -10.67 -46.61 20.56
CA PHE A 303 -10.56 -46.13 19.17
C PHE A 303 -11.70 -45.16 18.85
N VAL A 304 -11.59 -43.97 19.42
CA VAL A 304 -12.21 -42.76 18.87
C VAL A 304 -11.05 -41.83 18.53
N THR A 305 -10.73 -41.74 17.25
CA THR A 305 -9.82 -40.73 16.72
C THR A 305 -10.69 -39.54 16.30
N ASP A 306 -10.62 -38.45 17.05
CA ASP A 306 -11.16 -37.16 16.59
C ASP A 306 -10.27 -36.65 15.45
N GLU A 307 -10.89 -36.27 14.34
CA GLU A 307 -10.24 -35.57 13.24
C GLU A 307 -9.92 -34.14 13.70
N VAL A 308 -8.65 -33.87 13.99
CA VAL A 308 -8.17 -32.51 14.22
C VAL A 308 -7.84 -31.91 12.85
N GLU A 309 -8.74 -31.08 12.34
CA GLU A 309 -8.49 -30.19 11.22
C GLU A 309 -7.35 -29.23 11.61
N ALA A 310 -6.23 -29.32 10.88
CA ALA A 310 -5.12 -28.38 11.04
C ALA A 310 -5.56 -27.01 10.51
N GLU A 311 -5.66 -26.02 11.39
CA GLU A 311 -5.86 -24.62 11.02
C GLU A 311 -4.88 -24.23 9.92
N GLY A 312 -5.44 -23.67 8.84
CA GLY A 312 -4.73 -23.29 7.63
C GLY A 312 -3.54 -22.40 7.93
N MET A 313 -2.42 -22.74 7.31
CA MET A 313 -1.17 -21.98 7.32
C MET A 313 -1.44 -20.50 7.00
N ASP A 314 -1.25 -19.62 7.99
CA ASP A 314 -1.25 -18.16 7.82
C ASP A 314 -0.52 -17.80 6.51
N SER A 315 -1.19 -17.06 5.64
CA SER A 315 -0.64 -16.57 4.37
C SER A 315 0.56 -15.68 4.67
N ARG A 316 1.77 -16.27 4.65
CA ARG A 316 3.00 -15.53 4.82
C ARG A 316 3.21 -14.62 3.62
N GLU A 317 2.99 -13.34 3.83
CA GLU A 317 3.35 -12.26 2.92
C GLU A 317 4.82 -12.36 2.51
N THR A 318 5.12 -12.11 1.23
CA THR A 318 6.49 -12.19 0.70
C THR A 318 6.90 -10.89 0.02
N SER A 319 8.18 -10.53 0.11
CA SER A 319 8.72 -9.37 -0.58
C SER A 319 8.74 -9.63 -2.09
N CYS A 320 8.12 -8.76 -2.86
CA CYS A 320 8.03 -8.83 -4.31
C CYS A 320 8.41 -7.49 -4.93
N VAL A 321 8.54 -7.46 -6.25
CA VAL A 321 8.69 -6.22 -7.01
C VAL A 321 7.34 -5.88 -7.65
N THR A 322 6.80 -4.70 -7.38
CA THR A 322 5.60 -4.21 -8.05
C THR A 322 5.93 -3.10 -9.04
N ILE A 323 5.14 -3.01 -10.11
CA ILE A 323 5.17 -1.90 -11.06
C ILE A 323 4.10 -0.91 -10.64
N GLN A 324 4.53 0.30 -10.28
CA GLN A 324 3.66 1.44 -10.06
C GLN A 324 3.51 2.22 -11.36
N THR A 325 2.27 2.39 -11.82
CA THR A 325 1.95 3.17 -13.01
C THR A 325 1.36 4.51 -12.58
N GLN A 326 1.85 5.61 -13.14
CA GLN A 326 1.34 6.97 -12.89
C GLN A 326 1.04 7.67 -14.22
N PHE A 327 -0.07 8.39 -14.27
CA PHE A 327 -0.45 9.25 -15.39
C PHE A 327 -0.27 10.71 -15.02
N TYR A 328 0.11 11.53 -16.00
CA TYR A 328 0.23 12.97 -15.85
C TYR A 328 -0.07 13.68 -17.18
N PHE A 329 -0.49 14.93 -17.10
CA PHE A 329 -0.74 15.74 -18.30
C PHE A 329 0.56 16.06 -19.06
N THR A 330 0.49 15.97 -20.37
CA THR A 330 1.52 16.51 -21.26
C THR A 330 1.37 18.02 -21.44
N ASN A 331 2.38 18.67 -22.03
CA ASN A 331 2.40 20.12 -22.23
C ASN A 331 1.51 20.54 -23.42
N ILE A 332 0.20 20.34 -23.29
CA ILE A 332 -0.82 20.63 -24.31
C ILE A 332 -1.59 21.91 -23.93
N SER A 333 -1.92 22.72 -24.95
CA SER A 333 -2.67 23.98 -24.80
C SER A 333 -4.09 23.78 -24.27
N SER A 334 -4.68 24.85 -23.72
CA SER A 334 -5.88 24.83 -22.87
C SER A 334 -7.19 24.34 -23.50
N SER A 335 -7.29 24.19 -24.82
CA SER A 335 -8.54 23.77 -25.48
C SER A 335 -8.24 22.96 -26.73
N TYR A 336 -8.89 21.80 -26.87
CA TYR A 336 -8.78 20.94 -28.04
C TYR A 336 -10.16 20.39 -28.40
N ASP A 337 -10.53 20.60 -29.66
CA ASP A 337 -11.65 19.90 -30.28
C ASP A 337 -11.06 18.77 -31.12
N ILE A 338 -11.34 17.51 -30.76
CA ILE A 338 -10.90 16.35 -31.52
C ILE A 338 -12.11 15.72 -32.19
N LEU A 339 -12.05 15.59 -33.51
CA LEU A 339 -13.06 14.91 -34.33
C LEU A 339 -12.70 13.43 -34.46
N GLN A 340 -12.97 12.66 -33.41
CA GLN A 340 -13.05 11.19 -33.47
C GLN A 340 -14.04 10.72 -32.41
N ASP A 341 -15.34 10.73 -32.74
CA ASP A 341 -16.48 10.25 -31.92
C ASP A 341 -16.37 10.50 -30.39
N CYS A 342 -15.76 11.62 -30.00
CA CYS A 342 -15.53 12.06 -28.64
C CYS A 342 -15.47 13.59 -28.68
N GLY A 343 -16.37 14.24 -27.95
CA GLY A 343 -16.66 15.67 -28.08
C GLY A 343 -15.58 16.62 -27.56
N ASN A 344 -15.96 17.89 -27.47
CA ASN A 344 -15.06 18.99 -27.13
C ASN A 344 -14.50 18.85 -25.70
N CYS A 345 -13.17 18.92 -25.55
CA CYS A 345 -12.49 18.83 -24.26
C CYS A 345 -11.80 20.16 -23.96
N SER A 346 -11.96 20.67 -22.74
CA SER A 346 -11.35 21.93 -22.32
C SER A 346 -10.65 21.80 -20.98
N ARG A 347 -9.43 22.32 -20.89
CA ARG A 347 -8.68 22.39 -19.64
C ARG A 347 -9.05 23.67 -18.91
N LEU A 348 -9.34 23.56 -17.60
CA LEU A 348 -9.66 24.72 -16.78
C LEU A 348 -8.38 25.46 -16.36
N ASN A 349 -8.28 26.74 -16.71
CA ASN A 349 -7.13 27.57 -16.35
C ASN A 349 -6.96 27.66 -14.82
N ASN A 350 -5.70 27.63 -14.37
CA ASN A 350 -5.29 27.69 -12.95
C ASN A 350 -5.73 26.51 -12.07
N THR A 351 -6.06 25.35 -12.68
CA THR A 351 -6.37 24.11 -11.96
C THR A 351 -5.74 22.89 -12.63
N ASN A 352 -5.72 21.77 -11.92
CA ASN A 352 -5.37 20.43 -12.44
C ASN A 352 -6.56 19.69 -13.07
N LEU A 353 -7.68 20.36 -13.32
CA LEU A 353 -8.88 19.72 -13.83
C LEU A 353 -9.00 19.78 -15.35
N LEU A 354 -9.43 18.66 -15.93
CA LEU A 354 -9.84 18.52 -17.31
C LEU A 354 -11.35 18.31 -17.39
N PHE A 355 -12.03 19.15 -18.17
CA PHE A 355 -13.46 18.99 -18.47
C PHE A 355 -13.61 18.25 -19.80
N VAL A 356 -14.23 17.08 -19.74
CA VAL A 356 -14.41 16.17 -20.87
C VAL A 356 -15.89 16.04 -21.19
N VAL A 357 -16.25 16.31 -22.44
CA VAL A 357 -17.60 16.12 -22.96
C VAL A 357 -17.57 15.05 -24.03
N ALA A 358 -18.38 14.02 -23.87
CA ALA A 358 -18.52 12.92 -24.80
C ALA A 358 -20.00 12.65 -25.11
N GLU A 359 -20.27 12.12 -26.29
CA GLU A 359 -21.59 11.57 -26.62
C GLU A 359 -21.66 10.13 -26.12
N LYS A 360 -22.85 9.72 -25.65
CA LYS A 360 -23.08 8.35 -25.21
C LYS A 360 -23.06 7.44 -26.44
N MET A 361 -21.95 6.73 -26.62
CA MET A 361 -21.79 5.85 -27.77
C MET A 361 -22.76 4.65 -27.68
N PRO A 362 -23.54 4.35 -28.72
CA PRO A 362 -24.50 3.23 -28.72
C PRO A 362 -23.86 1.84 -28.96
N CYS A 363 -22.54 1.68 -28.74
CA CYS A 363 -21.80 0.49 -29.16
C CYS A 363 -21.15 -0.28 -28.00
N ASN A 364 -21.72 -1.44 -27.65
CA ASN A 364 -21.10 -2.46 -26.78
C ASN A 364 -20.04 -3.33 -27.50
N THR A 365 -19.49 -2.87 -28.63
CA THR A 365 -18.69 -3.73 -29.55
C THR A 365 -17.21 -3.37 -29.64
N CYS A 366 -16.72 -2.42 -28.84
CA CYS A 366 -15.29 -2.11 -28.77
C CYS A 366 -14.72 -2.58 -27.43
N GLU A 367 -14.16 -3.80 -27.40
CA GLU A 367 -13.32 -4.25 -26.30
C GLU A 367 -11.94 -3.58 -26.44
N VAL A 368 -11.79 -2.42 -25.81
CA VAL A 368 -10.48 -1.76 -25.68
C VAL A 368 -9.78 -2.27 -24.43
N GLU A 369 -8.47 -2.49 -24.51
CA GLU A 369 -7.66 -2.87 -23.37
C GLU A 369 -7.76 -1.80 -22.27
N LYS A 370 -8.21 -2.22 -21.08
CA LYS A 370 -8.35 -1.34 -19.92
C LYS A 370 -6.96 -0.93 -19.42
N LEU A 371 -6.70 0.37 -19.40
CA LEU A 371 -5.49 0.90 -18.76
C LEU A 371 -5.67 0.80 -17.24
N SER A 372 -4.72 0.19 -16.53
CA SER A 372 -4.75 0.13 -15.06
C SER A 372 -3.73 1.08 -14.45
N GLN A 373 -4.14 1.70 -13.33
CA GLN A 373 -3.27 2.49 -12.46
C GLN A 373 -3.25 1.85 -11.07
N ALA A 374 -2.91 0.57 -11.03
CA ALA A 374 -2.76 -0.21 -9.80
C ALA A 374 -1.35 -0.78 -9.74
N GLU A 375 -0.89 -1.11 -8.53
CA GLU A 375 0.35 -1.85 -8.35
C GLU A 375 0.15 -3.26 -8.89
N THR A 376 0.95 -3.63 -9.88
CA THR A 376 0.93 -4.97 -10.46
C THR A 376 2.23 -5.69 -10.13
N GLU A 377 2.13 -6.94 -9.73
CA GLU A 377 3.31 -7.79 -9.51
C GLU A 377 4.10 -7.89 -10.82
N PHE A 378 5.40 -7.58 -10.76
CA PHE A 378 6.30 -7.78 -11.89
C PHE A 378 6.58 -9.28 -12.03
N LYS A 379 5.96 -9.89 -13.05
CA LYS A 379 6.25 -11.27 -13.45
C LYS A 379 7.27 -11.23 -14.57
N ASP A 380 8.47 -11.67 -14.25
CA ASP A 380 9.56 -11.75 -15.22
C ASP A 380 9.31 -12.95 -16.17
N GLU A 381 8.51 -12.74 -17.21
CA GLU A 381 8.19 -13.78 -18.21
C GLU A 381 9.42 -14.16 -19.05
N ASN A 382 10.42 -13.28 -19.13
CA ASN A 382 11.72 -13.53 -19.74
C ASN A 382 12.78 -12.65 -19.06
N PRO A 383 13.63 -13.20 -18.16
CA PRO A 383 14.71 -12.44 -17.51
C PRO A 383 15.74 -12.07 -18.56
N SER A 384 15.50 -10.97 -19.27
CA SER A 384 16.42 -10.48 -20.26
C SER A 384 17.64 -9.98 -19.50
N CYS A 385 18.78 -10.66 -19.68
CA CYS A 385 20.07 -10.22 -19.15
C CYS A 385 20.58 -8.94 -19.84
N GLU A 386 19.74 -8.25 -20.62
CA GLU A 386 20.09 -7.08 -21.43
C GLU A 386 20.48 -5.89 -20.55
N ASP A 387 19.86 -5.72 -19.37
CA ASP A 387 20.19 -4.68 -18.40
C ASP A 387 21.61 -4.82 -17.83
N MET A 388 22.21 -6.02 -17.86
CA MET A 388 23.61 -6.21 -17.45
C MET A 388 24.60 -5.59 -18.45
N SER A 389 24.21 -5.41 -19.71
CA SER A 389 25.10 -4.87 -20.75
C SER A 389 25.47 -3.39 -20.50
N ALA A 390 24.61 -2.65 -19.81
CA ALA A 390 24.80 -1.26 -19.42
C ALA A 390 24.72 -1.11 -17.89
N ALA A 391 25.60 -1.82 -17.17
CA ALA A 391 25.68 -1.74 -15.71
C ALA A 391 25.80 -0.28 -15.23
N ARG A 392 25.04 0.07 -14.18
CA ARG A 392 25.10 1.39 -13.55
C ARG A 392 26.51 1.66 -13.00
N TYR A 393 26.89 2.93 -12.99
CA TYR A 393 28.18 3.35 -12.44
C TYR A 393 28.33 2.88 -10.98
N ARG A 394 29.42 2.15 -10.69
CA ARG A 394 29.81 1.73 -9.35
C ARG A 394 31.29 1.98 -9.15
N LYS A 395 31.66 2.57 -8.01
CA LYS A 395 33.06 2.70 -7.61
C LYS A 395 33.44 1.56 -6.67
N GLY A 396 34.41 0.75 -7.07
CA GLY A 396 34.98 -0.30 -6.21
C GLY A 396 35.88 0.27 -5.11
N PRO A 397 36.25 -0.56 -4.12
CA PRO A 397 37.26 -0.20 -3.13
C PRO A 397 38.62 0.04 -3.82
N THR A 398 39.40 1.00 -3.30
CA THR A 398 40.71 1.37 -3.87
C THR A 398 41.83 0.41 -3.50
N VAL A 399 41.68 -0.30 -2.38
CA VAL A 399 42.67 -1.25 -1.87
C VAL A 399 41.98 -2.60 -1.72
N CYS A 400 42.60 -3.64 -2.27
CA CYS A 400 42.25 -5.04 -2.06
C CYS A 400 43.41 -5.66 -1.30
N TYR A 401 43.14 -6.21 -0.11
CA TYR A 401 44.13 -6.98 0.64
C TYR A 401 43.87 -8.47 0.36
N ASP A 402 44.61 -8.99 -0.61
CA ASP A 402 44.58 -10.40 -1.00
C ASP A 402 46.00 -11.00 -0.94
N TYR A 403 46.07 -12.33 -0.92
CA TYR A 403 47.31 -13.11 -1.02
C TYR A 403 48.43 -12.65 -0.07
N ASN A 404 48.19 -12.77 1.23
CA ASN A 404 49.24 -12.48 2.21
C ASN A 404 50.32 -13.59 2.16
N LEU A 405 51.59 -13.22 2.04
CA LEU A 405 52.71 -14.18 1.95
C LEU A 405 52.85 -15.07 3.19
N SER A 406 52.35 -14.63 4.35
CA SER A 406 52.32 -15.44 5.57
C SER A 406 51.07 -16.31 5.73
N GLU A 407 50.17 -16.32 4.74
CA GLU A 407 48.95 -17.12 4.76
C GLU A 407 49.25 -18.59 4.44
N ASN A 408 48.86 -19.49 5.34
CA ASN A 408 49.02 -20.92 5.11
C ASN A 408 47.81 -21.48 4.35
N THR A 409 47.95 -21.65 3.04
CA THR A 409 46.89 -22.18 2.16
C THR A 409 46.77 -23.71 2.18
N SER A 410 47.53 -24.42 3.03
CA SER A 410 47.55 -25.89 3.05
C SER A 410 46.37 -26.53 3.79
N ASP A 411 45.66 -25.77 4.63
CA ASP A 411 44.48 -26.26 5.34
C ASP A 411 43.24 -26.17 4.44
N CYS A 412 43.04 -27.21 3.63
CA CYS A 412 41.79 -27.44 2.93
C CYS A 412 40.82 -28.22 3.83
N GLY A 413 39.56 -27.78 3.92
CA GLY A 413 38.55 -28.39 4.78
C GLY A 413 38.39 -29.89 4.51
N ARG A 414 38.90 -30.73 5.42
CA ARG A 414 38.63 -32.17 5.41
C ARG A 414 37.23 -32.38 5.96
N GLY A 415 36.28 -32.74 5.10
CA GLY A 415 34.97 -33.24 5.54
C GLY A 415 35.16 -34.40 6.51
N HIS A 416 34.69 -34.25 7.75
CA HIS A 416 34.80 -35.28 8.76
C HIS A 416 33.70 -36.34 8.52
N SER A 417 34.01 -37.42 7.81
CA SER A 417 33.13 -38.59 7.83
C SER A 417 33.39 -39.35 9.13
N PHE A 418 32.40 -39.44 10.01
CA PHE A 418 32.47 -40.32 11.18
C PHE A 418 32.44 -41.78 10.68
N ARG A 419 33.61 -42.33 10.34
CA ARG A 419 33.78 -43.77 10.21
C ARG A 419 33.95 -44.31 11.62
N PRO A 420 33.05 -45.19 12.11
CA PRO A 420 33.26 -45.85 13.39
C PRO A 420 34.60 -46.60 13.32
N SER A 421 35.41 -46.49 14.37
CA SER A 421 36.72 -47.14 14.38
C SER A 421 36.50 -48.66 14.35
N LEU A 422 37.31 -49.37 13.56
CA LEU A 422 37.22 -50.83 13.43
C LEU A 422 37.25 -51.52 14.81
N GLN A 423 37.98 -50.94 15.76
CA GLN A 423 38.03 -51.38 17.15
C GLN A 423 36.69 -51.24 17.86
N THR A 424 35.99 -50.11 17.73
CA THR A 424 34.66 -49.96 18.34
C THR A 424 33.64 -50.95 17.77
N LEU A 425 33.67 -51.19 16.45
CA LEU A 425 32.81 -52.19 15.81
C LEU A 425 33.12 -53.61 16.30
N LEU A 426 34.41 -53.98 16.39
CA LEU A 426 34.83 -55.29 16.90
C LEU A 426 34.46 -55.49 18.37
N MET A 427 34.62 -54.45 19.21
CA MET A 427 34.26 -54.53 20.63
C MET A 427 32.75 -54.69 20.83
N ILE A 428 31.94 -53.97 20.05
CA ILE A 428 30.48 -54.13 20.07
C ILE A 428 30.08 -55.53 19.60
N GLN A 429 30.69 -56.04 18.53
CA GLN A 429 30.44 -57.42 18.09
C GLN A 429 30.83 -58.45 19.15
N LEU A 430 31.96 -58.25 19.85
CA LEU A 430 32.40 -59.15 20.92
C LEU A 430 31.43 -59.13 22.11
N PHE A 431 30.94 -57.95 22.50
CA PHE A 431 29.93 -57.79 23.54
C PHE A 431 28.58 -58.43 23.16
N LEU A 432 28.16 -58.32 21.90
CA LEU A 432 26.93 -58.94 21.40
C LEU A 432 27.05 -60.46 21.23
N LEU A 433 28.25 -61.00 21.01
CA LEU A 433 28.50 -62.45 20.93
C LEU A 433 28.64 -63.11 22.31
N TYR A 434 28.99 -62.35 23.34
CA TYR A 434 29.12 -62.85 24.72
C TYR A 434 27.85 -63.55 25.26
N PRO A 435 26.61 -63.02 25.07
CA PRO A 435 25.40 -63.73 25.49
C PRO A 435 25.03 -64.94 24.62
N ILE A 436 25.62 -65.11 23.42
CA ILE A 436 25.31 -66.22 22.51
C ILE A 436 26.25 -67.42 22.75
N ALA A 437 27.45 -67.18 23.27
CA ALA A 437 28.44 -68.22 23.55
C ALA A 437 28.30 -68.89 24.94
N SER A 438 27.37 -68.46 25.78
CA SER A 438 27.10 -69.09 27.09
C SER A 438 25.70 -69.71 27.13
N PRO A 439 25.53 -70.99 26.74
CA PRO A 439 24.23 -71.68 26.76
C PRO A 439 23.83 -72.21 28.15
N HIS A 440 24.45 -71.71 29.24
CA HIS A 440 24.08 -72.09 30.59
C HIS A 440 24.15 -70.87 31.51
N ILE A 441 23.04 -70.13 31.62
CA ILE A 441 22.44 -69.58 32.86
C ILE A 441 21.09 -68.94 32.44
N LEU A 442 20.08 -69.79 32.27
CA LEU A 442 18.75 -69.53 32.83
C LEU A 442 18.63 -70.60 33.92
N PRO A 443 18.31 -70.26 35.18
CA PRO A 443 16.98 -69.73 35.49
C PRO A 443 16.96 -68.67 36.61
N LEU A 444 16.07 -67.68 36.49
CA LEU A 444 15.09 -67.30 37.52
C LEU A 444 14.37 -66.05 37.03
N LEU A 445 13.22 -66.31 36.38
CA LEU A 445 12.10 -65.38 36.33
C LEU A 445 11.66 -65.04 37.76
N LEU A 446 11.49 -63.75 38.02
CA LEU A 446 10.26 -63.21 38.60
C LEU A 446 9.97 -61.86 37.95
#